data_AF-A0A6V7JTY3-F1
#
_entry.id   AF-A0A6V7JTY3-F1
#
_cell.length_a   1.000
_cell.length_b   1.000
_cell.length_c   1.000
_cell.angle_alpha   90.00
_cell.angle_beta   90.00
_cell.angle_gamma   90.00
#
_symmetry.space_group_name_H-M   'P 1'
#
loop_
_entity.id
_entity.type
_entity.pdbx_description
1 polymer ?
#
loop_
_entity_poly.entity_id
_entity_poly.type
_entity_poly.pdbx_seq_one_letter_code
_entity_poly.pdbx_strand_id
1 'polypeptide(L)' 'MVLNSMHKYQPRIHLVKRPDSSAKEPIEDLEREPHKTFVFPEAIFTAVTAYQNQL' A
#
# COMPACT_ATOMS: atom_id res chain seq x y z
N MET A 1 -7.45 5.89 1.64
CA MET A 1 -6.10 6.35 2.02
C MET A 1 -6.10 7.87 2.02
N VAL A 2 -5.54 8.50 3.05
CA VAL A 2 -5.35 9.95 3.13
C VAL A 2 -3.86 10.21 3.07
N LEU A 3 -3.41 11.08 2.16
CA LEU A 3 -2.01 11.46 1.99
C LEU A 3 -1.87 12.96 2.16
N ASN A 4 -0.76 13.38 2.76
CA ASN A 4 -0.41 14.79 2.88
C ASN A 4 0.31 15.23 1.60
N SER A 5 -0.09 16.40 1.09
CA SER A 5 0.60 17.03 -0.05
C SER A 5 2.08 17.30 0.31
N MET A 6 2.95 17.27 -0.70
CA MET A 6 4.40 17.51 -0.61
C MET A 6 5.18 16.48 0.23
N HIS A 7 4.61 15.29 0.47
CA HIS A 7 5.30 14.20 1.18
C HIS A 7 5.63 13.04 0.24
N LYS A 8 6.80 12.41 0.45
CA LYS A 8 7.21 11.19 -0.27
C LYS A 8 6.56 9.96 0.35
N TYR A 9 6.09 9.05 -0.49
CA TYR A 9 5.47 7.79 -0.09
C TYR A 9 6.08 6.62 -0.83
N GLN A 10 6.33 5.52 -0.12
CA GLN A 10 6.75 4.22 -0.65
C GLN A 10 5.54 3.27 -0.62
N PRO A 11 4.91 2.96 -1.76
CA PRO A 11 3.89 1.93 -1.84
C PRO A 11 4.42 0.57 -1.41
N ARG A 12 3.55 -0.24 -0.79
CA ARG A 12 3.81 -1.62 -0.38
C ARG A 12 2.65 -2.49 -0.83
N ILE A 13 2.95 -3.70 -1.32
CA ILE A 13 1.94 -4.71 -1.66
C ILE A 13 2.02 -5.81 -0.62
N HIS A 14 0.88 -6.14 -0.03
CA HIS A 14 0.76 -7.20 0.96
C HIS A 14 -0.04 -8.35 0.35
N LEU A 15 0.61 -9.50 0.13
CA LEU A 15 -0.04 -10.72 -0.34
C LEU A 15 -0.38 -11.59 0.86
N VAL A 16 -1.68 -11.77 1.13
CA VAL A 16 -2.18 -12.54 2.26
C VAL A 16 -2.71 -13.88 1.78
N LYS A 17 -2.30 -14.97 2.42
CA LYS A 17 -2.79 -16.32 2.11
C LYS A 17 -3.91 -16.69 3.08
N ARG A 18 -5.12 -16.91 2.57
CA ARG A 18 -6.29 -17.29 3.39
C ARG A 18 -7.00 -18.52 2.84
N PRO A 19 -7.57 -19.38 3.70
CA PRO A 19 -8.48 -20.45 3.28
C PRO A 19 -9.82 -19.88 2.78
N ASP A 20 -10.51 -20.60 1.90
CA ASP A 20 -11.76 -20.16 1.28
C ASP A 20 -12.86 -19.81 2.30
N SER A 21 -12.85 -20.49 3.45
CA SER A 21 -13.81 -20.26 4.54
C SER A 21 -13.71 -18.86 5.14
N SER A 22 -12.51 -18.26 5.18
CA SER A 22 -12.30 -16.91 5.71
C SER A 22 -12.14 -15.86 4.62
N ALA A 23 -12.23 -16.23 3.34
CA ALA A 23 -12.02 -15.31 2.21
C ALA A 23 -12.95 -14.08 2.19
N LYS A 24 -14.14 -14.19 2.81
CA LYS A 24 -15.12 -13.10 2.91
C LYS A 24 -14.99 -12.27 4.18
N GLU A 25 -14.24 -12.74 5.17
CA GLU A 25 -14.02 -11.99 6.41
C GLU A 25 -13.04 -10.85 6.17
N PRO A 26 -13.25 -9.67 6.75
CA PRO A 26 -12.27 -8.59 6.64
C PRO A 26 -10.96 -8.97 7.33
N ILE A 27 -9.84 -8.41 6.84
CA ILE A 27 -8.55 -8.49 7.54
C ILE A 27 -8.52 -7.34 8.56
N GLU A 28 -8.61 -7.67 9.84
CA GLU A 28 -8.58 -6.67 10.93
C GLU A 28 -7.16 -6.25 11.30
N ASP A 29 -6.24 -7.22 11.35
CA ASP A 29 -4.84 -7.02 11.71
C ASP A 29 -3.95 -7.86 10.78
N LEU A 30 -3.20 -7.18 9.91
CA LEU A 30 -2.35 -7.83 8.92
C LEU A 30 -1.22 -8.64 9.55
N GLU A 31 -0.71 -8.23 10.71
CA GLU A 31 0.40 -8.89 11.39
C GLU A 31 0.00 -10.27 11.96
N ARG A 32 -1.31 -10.52 12.11
CA ARG A 32 -1.86 -11.82 12.53
C ARG A 32 -2.10 -12.78 11.37
N GLU A 33 -1.98 -12.31 10.14
CA GLU A 33 -2.25 -13.11 8.95
C GLU A 33 -0.94 -13.59 8.31
N PRO A 34 -0.89 -14.84 7.79
CA PRO A 34 0.21 -15.29 6.96
C PRO A 34 0.30 -14.43 5.70
N HIS A 35 1.28 -13.54 5.67
CA HIS A 35 1.43 -12.59 4.57
C HIS A 35 2.88 -12.42 4.13
N LYS A 36 3.05 -11.94 2.90
CA LYS A 36 4.33 -11.49 2.38
C LYS A 36 4.19 -10.06 1.87
N THR A 37 5.13 -9.20 2.27
CA THR A 37 5.18 -7.82 1.80
C THR A 37 6.21 -7.66 0.69
N PHE A 38 5.83 -6.96 -0.37
CA PHE A 38 6.68 -6.59 -1.49
C PHE A 38 6.78 -5.06 -1.58
N VAL A 39 8.00 -4.58 -1.81
CA VAL A 39 8.31 -3.16 -1.93
C VAL A 39 9.06 -2.95 -3.24
N PHE A 40 8.61 -1.98 -4.02
CA PHE A 40 9.19 -1.60 -5.31
C PHE A 40 9.73 -0.18 -5.19
N PRO A 41 11.05 0.01 -5.00
CA PRO A 41 11.64 1.35 -4.81
C PRO A 41 11.37 2.31 -5.97
N GLU A 42 11.21 1.79 -7.18
CA GLU A 42 10.86 2.54 -8.39
C GLU A 42 9.43 3.13 -8.34
N ALA A 43 8.58 2.65 -7.44
CA ALA A 43 7.20 3.14 -7.26
C ALA A 43 7.08 4.27 -6.21
N ILE A 44 8.20 4.77 -5.66
CA ILE A 44 8.17 5.93 -4.76
C ILE A 44 7.64 7.15 -5.51
N PHE A 45 6.72 7.89 -4.89
CA PHE A 45 6.20 9.14 -5.45
C PHE A 45 6.05 10.21 -4.36
N THR A 46 5.90 11.46 -4.79
CA THR A 46 5.52 12.58 -3.92
C THR A 46 4.05 12.89 -4.15
N ALA A 47 3.23 12.86 -3.10
CA ALA A 47 1.84 13.28 -3.23
C ALA A 47 1.78 14.79 -3.47
N VAL A 48 1.02 15.23 -4.47
CA VAL A 48 0.86 16.65 -4.80
C VAL A 48 -0.61 16.93 -5.13
N THR A 49 -1.08 18.15 -4.87
CA THR A 49 -2.44 18.58 -5.26
C THR A 49 -2.51 19.01 -6.72
N ALA A 50 -1.37 19.34 -7.33
CA ALA A 50 -1.21 19.62 -8.75
C ALA A 50 0.20 19.21 -9.20
N TYR A 51 0.33 18.73 -10.44
CA TYR A 51 1.64 18.40 -11.03
C TYR A 51 2.57 19.61 -10.98
N GLN A 52 3.80 19.41 -10.49
CA GLN A 52 4.79 20.48 -10.31
C GLN A 52 5.80 20.54 -11.46
N ASN A 53 6.19 19.40 -12.03
CA ASN A 53 7.09 19.39 -13.18
C ASN A 53 6.35 19.85 -14.43
N GLN A 54 6.81 20.95 -15.01
CA GLN A 54 6.27 21.59 -16.22
C GLN A 54 7.26 21.57 -17.40
N LEU A 55 8.25 20.67 -17.38
CA LEU A 55 9.10 20.43 -18.57
C LEU A 55 8.26 19.90 -19.73
#